data_AF-A0A151K262-F1
#
_entry.id   AF-A0A151K262-F1
#
_cell.length_a   1.000
_cell.length_b   1.000
_cell.length_c   1.000
_cell.angle_alpha   90.00
_cell.angle_beta   90.00
_cell.angle_gamma   90.00
#
_symmetry.space_group_name_H-M   'P 1'
#
loop_
_entity.id
_entity.type
_entity.pdbx_description
1 polymer ?
#
loop_
_entity_poly.entity_id
_entity_poly.type
_entity_poly.pdbx_seq_one_letter_code
_entity_poly.pdbx_strand_id
1 'polypeptide(L)'
;MPLSGLVPSHACIGHECKKGSQCIPSPYGNSYSCRCQTGWQGRYCEKAPTCRKEHTREYYSENGCRSRRPVKLAKCWGSCGNSCCLPRKTKRRKVRLICADGMRYTKDVDLVRKCTCTRKCY
;
A
#
# COMPACT_ATOMS: atom_id res chain seq x y z
N MET A 1 -14.17 42.42 -18.31
CA MET A 1 -13.86 41.29 -17.42
C MET A 1 -12.34 41.15 -17.37
N PRO A 2 -11.62 41.65 -16.33
CA PRO A 2 -10.17 41.54 -16.35
C PRO A 2 -9.75 40.15 -15.87
N LEU A 3 -8.93 39.48 -16.70
CA LEU A 3 -8.11 38.36 -16.30
C LEU A 3 -7.14 38.84 -15.19
N SER A 4 -7.27 38.30 -13.99
CA SER A 4 -6.23 38.37 -12.95
C SER A 4 -5.80 36.92 -12.72
N GLY A 5 -4.70 36.46 -13.31
CA GLY A 5 -3.37 36.90 -12.94
C GLY A 5 -2.81 35.84 -12.00
N LEU A 6 -2.06 34.88 -12.54
CA LEU A 6 -1.26 33.95 -11.75
C LEU A 6 -0.39 34.78 -10.80
N VAL A 7 -0.71 34.79 -9.51
CA VAL A 7 0.16 35.36 -8.48
C VAL A 7 1.34 34.41 -8.32
N PRO A 8 2.60 34.86 -8.44
CA PRO A 8 3.76 34.06 -8.10
C PRO A 8 3.66 33.72 -6.61
N SER A 9 3.50 32.43 -6.31
CA SER A 9 3.08 31.94 -5.00
C SER A 9 4.13 32.13 -3.90
N HIS A 10 4.08 33.28 -3.22
CA HIS A 10 4.82 33.50 -1.97
C HIS A 10 4.44 32.47 -0.89
N ALA A 11 3.24 31.89 -0.99
CA ALA A 11 2.70 30.90 -0.05
C ALA A 11 3.56 29.63 0.12
N CYS A 12 4.40 29.27 -0.87
CA CYS A 12 5.30 28.11 -0.77
C CYS A 12 6.73 28.45 -0.34
N ILE A 13 7.05 29.73 -0.14
CA ILE A 13 8.37 30.13 0.38
C ILE A 13 8.45 29.72 1.85
N GLY A 14 9.45 28.91 2.21
CA GLY A 14 9.63 28.42 3.57
C GLY A 14 8.58 27.39 4.02
N HIS A 15 7.93 26.68 3.08
CA HIS A 15 6.91 25.69 3.41
C HIS A 15 7.42 24.58 4.36
N GLU A 16 6.52 24.00 5.15
CA GLU A 16 6.88 22.96 6.13
C GLU A 16 6.77 21.53 5.61
N CYS A 17 6.35 21.36 4.34
CA CYS A 17 6.18 20.05 3.69
C CYS A 17 7.45 19.19 3.83
N LYS A 18 7.32 18.00 4.44
CA LYS A 18 8.43 17.09 4.75
C LYS A 18 8.65 16.05 3.66
N LYS A 19 9.82 15.39 3.70
CA LYS A 19 10.14 14.20 2.89
C LYS A 19 9.99 14.39 1.38
N GLY A 20 10.38 15.58 0.89
CA GLY A 20 10.32 15.90 -0.54
C GLY A 20 8.91 15.89 -1.11
N SER A 21 7.90 16.21 -0.28
CA SER A 21 6.53 16.45 -0.73
C SER A 21 6.42 17.79 -1.44
N GLN A 22 5.48 17.89 -2.37
CA GLN A 22 5.32 19.06 -3.22
C GLN A 22 4.40 20.09 -2.54
N CYS A 23 4.87 21.32 -2.38
CA CYS A 23 4.02 22.42 -1.94
C CYS A 23 3.11 22.88 -3.08
N ILE A 24 1.82 23.00 -2.80
CA ILE A 24 0.80 23.47 -3.74
C ILE A 24 0.16 24.72 -3.13
N PRO A 25 0.39 25.91 -3.73
CA PRO A 25 -0.23 27.14 -3.27
C PRO A 25 -1.74 27.15 -3.59
N SER A 26 -2.53 27.78 -2.73
CA SER A 26 -3.96 27.99 -2.97
C SER A 26 -4.16 28.98 -4.12
N PRO A 27 -5.12 28.75 -5.03
CA PRO A 27 -5.44 29.68 -6.10
C PRO A 27 -6.03 31.01 -5.58
N TYR A 28 -6.60 31.00 -4.37
CA TYR A 28 -7.16 32.19 -3.73
C TYR A 28 -6.53 32.32 -2.33
N GLY A 29 -5.67 33.33 -2.16
CA GLY A 29 -5.05 33.70 -0.87
C GLY A 29 -3.60 33.25 -0.69
N ASN A 30 -3.09 33.43 0.54
CA ASN A 30 -1.68 33.19 0.91
C ASN A 30 -1.46 31.83 1.60
N SER A 31 -2.38 30.88 1.41
CA SER A 31 -2.33 29.55 2.01
C SER A 31 -1.70 28.52 1.06
N TYR A 32 -1.18 27.42 1.62
CA TYR A 32 -0.60 26.32 0.84
C TYR A 32 -1.05 24.96 1.40
N SER A 33 -0.91 23.92 0.59
CA SER A 33 -1.13 22.52 0.96
C SER A 33 0.05 21.66 0.52
N CYS A 34 0.31 20.56 1.24
CA CYS A 34 1.38 19.63 0.89
C CYS A 34 0.82 18.41 0.16
N ARG A 35 1.28 18.17 -1.07
CA ARG A 35 1.01 16.92 -1.79
C ARG A 35 2.05 15.88 -1.39
N CYS A 36 1.62 14.96 -0.53
CA CYS A 36 2.48 13.92 0.01
C CYS A 36 2.95 12.91 -1.05
N GLN A 37 4.18 12.43 -0.84
CA GLN A 37 4.70 11.27 -1.54
C GLN A 37 3.86 10.03 -1.18
N THR A 38 3.86 9.04 -2.07
CA THR A 38 3.07 7.81 -1.88
C THR A 38 3.40 7.13 -0.55
N GLY A 39 2.36 6.90 0.27
CA GLY A 39 2.47 6.29 1.58
C GLY A 39 2.63 7.26 2.74
N TRP A 40 3.08 8.49 2.51
CA TRP A 40 3.18 9.51 3.54
C TRP A 40 1.83 10.20 3.76
N GLN A 41 1.59 10.59 5.01
CA GLN A 41 0.34 11.23 5.42
C GLN A 41 0.60 12.34 6.46
N GLY A 42 -0.44 13.11 6.80
CA GLY A 42 -0.32 14.28 7.67
C GLY A 42 -0.37 15.59 6.89
N ARG A 43 -0.60 16.69 7.59
CA ARG A 43 -0.77 18.03 6.98
C ARG A 43 0.48 18.46 6.22
N TYR A 44 1.64 18.06 6.73
CA TYR A 44 2.94 18.38 6.17
C TYR A 44 3.68 17.11 5.72
N CYS A 45 2.97 15.99 5.52
CA CYS A 45 3.54 14.71 5.11
C CYS A 45 4.59 14.17 6.08
N GLU A 46 4.38 14.41 7.37
CA GLU A 46 5.28 14.05 8.46
C GLU A 46 5.12 12.61 8.96
N LYS A 47 3.96 11.99 8.72
CA LYS A 47 3.64 10.64 9.20
C LYS A 47 4.05 9.60 8.15
N ALA A 48 4.96 8.71 8.53
CA ALA A 48 5.47 7.66 7.66
C ALA A 48 4.43 6.55 7.39
N PRO A 49 4.48 5.89 6.22
CA PRO A 49 3.69 4.68 5.98
C PRO A 49 4.08 3.57 6.95
N THR A 50 3.09 2.84 7.44
CA THR A 50 3.31 1.64 8.28
C THR A 50 3.16 0.34 7.50
N CYS A 51 3.05 0.44 6.17
CA CYS A 51 2.88 -0.70 5.27
C CYS A 51 4.04 -1.68 5.37
N ARG A 52 3.73 -2.88 5.83
CA ARG A 52 4.68 -3.97 6.06
C ARG A 52 4.11 -5.30 5.60
N LYS A 53 5.02 -6.26 5.46
CA LYS A 53 4.68 -7.66 5.20
C LYS A 53 4.60 -8.40 6.52
N GLU A 54 3.42 -8.92 6.83
CA GLU A 54 3.16 -9.72 8.02
C GLU A 54 3.18 -11.21 7.66
N HIS A 55 3.96 -11.99 8.42
CA HIS A 55 4.17 -13.41 8.15
C HIS A 55 3.26 -14.26 9.02
N THR A 56 2.58 -15.23 8.41
CA THR A 56 1.75 -16.19 9.16
C THR A 56 2.04 -17.62 8.71
N ARG A 57 1.88 -18.58 9.63
CA ARG A 57 2.10 -20.00 9.39
C ARG A 57 0.80 -20.72 9.66
N GLU A 58 0.03 -20.93 8.60
CA GLU A 58 -1.32 -21.46 8.70
C GLU A 58 -1.52 -22.58 7.69
N TYR A 59 -2.49 -23.45 7.94
CA TYR A 59 -2.86 -24.45 6.96
C TYR A 59 -3.68 -23.80 5.85
N TYR A 60 -3.24 -23.98 4.61
CA TYR A 60 -4.04 -23.59 3.45
C TYR A 60 -5.19 -24.60 3.27
N SER A 61 -6.41 -24.12 3.06
CA SER A 61 -7.59 -24.94 2.80
C SER A 61 -8.43 -24.35 1.67
N GLU A 62 -8.88 -25.19 0.73
CA GLU A 62 -9.70 -24.82 -0.42
C GLU A 62 -10.57 -26.02 -0.82
N ASN A 63 -11.86 -25.79 -1.09
CA ASN A 63 -12.83 -26.81 -1.55
C ASN A 63 -12.83 -28.10 -0.70
N GLY A 64 -12.85 -27.98 0.63
CA GLY A 64 -12.83 -29.14 1.53
C GLY A 64 -11.48 -29.88 1.62
N CYS A 65 -10.45 -29.40 0.93
CA CYS A 65 -9.10 -29.98 0.95
C CYS A 65 -8.15 -29.09 1.74
N ARG A 66 -7.24 -29.70 2.50
CA ARG A 66 -6.29 -29.00 3.37
C ARG A 66 -4.86 -29.40 3.07
N SER A 67 -3.95 -28.43 3.22
CA SER A 67 -2.52 -28.67 3.15
C SER A 67 -2.05 -29.64 4.24
N ARG A 68 -1.04 -30.44 3.93
CA ARG A 68 -0.46 -31.40 4.89
C ARG A 68 0.30 -30.75 6.04
N ARG A 69 0.82 -29.55 5.80
CA ARG A 69 1.68 -28.80 6.72
C ARG A 69 1.33 -27.32 6.65
N PRO A 70 1.52 -26.56 7.73
CA PRO A 70 1.36 -25.12 7.72
C PRO A 70 2.21 -24.47 6.62
N VAL A 71 1.56 -23.69 5.76
CA VAL A 71 2.19 -22.92 4.71
C VAL A 71 2.66 -21.58 5.30
N LYS A 72 3.90 -21.20 4.99
CA LYS A 72 4.44 -19.87 5.34
C LYS A 72 3.84 -18.83 4.39
N LEU A 73 2.70 -18.28 4.77
CA LEU A 73 2.01 -17.22 4.06
C LEU A 73 2.54 -15.85 4.51
N ALA A 74 2.12 -14.81 3.80
CA ALA A 74 2.29 -13.45 4.24
C ALA A 74 1.15 -12.57 3.70
N LYS A 75 0.76 -11.57 4.48
CA LYS A 75 -0.22 -10.55 4.11
C LYS A 75 0.42 -9.17 4.16
N CYS A 76 -0.12 -8.22 3.41
CA CYS A 76 0.28 -6.82 3.53
C CYS A 76 -0.64 -6.13 4.55
N TRP A 77 -0.04 -5.41 5.49
CA TRP A 77 -0.75 -4.73 6.57
C TRP A 77 -0.13 -3.37 6.86
N GLY A 78 -0.95 -2.41 7.26
CA GLY A 78 -0.54 -1.06 7.64
C GLY A 78 -1.23 0.03 6.81
N SER A 79 -0.85 1.28 7.08
CA SER A 79 -1.41 2.48 6.46
C SER A 79 -0.47 3.09 5.43
N CYS A 80 -1.07 3.76 4.44
CA CYS A 80 -0.40 4.45 3.35
C CYS A 80 -1.03 5.83 3.05
N GLY A 81 -1.72 6.45 4.03
CA GLY A 81 -2.48 7.68 3.81
C GLY A 81 -3.60 7.47 2.79
N ASN A 82 -3.59 8.26 1.72
CA ASN A 82 -4.56 8.17 0.61
C ASN A 82 -4.19 7.09 -0.42
N SER A 83 -3.48 6.05 0.00
CA SER A 83 -3.01 4.95 -0.84
C SER A 83 -3.23 3.64 -0.11
N CYS A 84 -3.09 2.51 -0.79
CA CYS A 84 -3.31 1.18 -0.21
C CYS A 84 -2.01 0.41 -0.01
N CYS A 85 -1.93 -0.37 1.08
CA CYS A 85 -0.81 -1.27 1.35
C CYS A 85 -1.05 -2.62 0.68
N LEU A 86 -0.48 -2.83 -0.51
CA LEU A 86 -0.75 -4.02 -1.33
C LEU A 86 0.52 -4.80 -1.72
N PRO A 87 0.38 -6.07 -2.11
CA PRO A 87 1.49 -6.86 -2.64
C PRO A 87 2.02 -6.28 -3.95
N ARG A 88 3.31 -5.90 -3.99
CA ARG A 88 4.00 -5.46 -5.21
C ARG A 88 4.70 -6.60 -5.93
N LYS A 89 5.09 -7.64 -5.20
CA LYS A 89 5.70 -8.85 -5.75
C LYS A 89 5.13 -10.07 -5.04
N THR A 90 4.65 -11.03 -5.81
CA THR A 90 4.23 -12.36 -5.35
C THR A 90 5.12 -13.43 -5.98
N LYS A 91 5.17 -14.61 -5.36
CA LYS A 91 5.81 -15.80 -5.94
C LYS A 91 4.85 -16.96 -5.81
N ARG A 92 4.60 -17.67 -6.91
CA ARG A 92 3.81 -18.91 -6.90
C ARG A 92 4.57 -20.02 -6.18
N ARG A 93 3.88 -20.73 -5.29
CA ARG A 93 4.38 -21.92 -4.62
C ARG A 93 3.34 -23.02 -4.73
N LYS A 94 3.78 -24.18 -5.20
CA LYS A 94 3.01 -25.41 -5.19
C LYS A 94 2.77 -25.92 -3.77
N VAL A 95 1.51 -25.99 -3.36
CA VAL A 95 1.05 -26.53 -2.07
C VAL A 95 0.24 -27.80 -2.33
N ARG A 96 0.64 -28.90 -1.69
CA ARG A 96 -0.06 -30.19 -1.78
C ARG A 96 -1.24 -30.21 -0.81
N LEU A 97 -2.43 -30.47 -1.33
CA LEU A 97 -3.70 -30.57 -0.60
C LEU A 97 -4.15 -32.04 -0.51
N ILE A 98 -4.84 -32.36 0.59
CA ILE A 98 -5.51 -33.64 0.84
C ILE A 98 -6.98 -33.33 1.16
N CYS A 99 -7.90 -33.99 0.47
CA CYS A 99 -9.34 -33.89 0.68
C CYS A 99 -9.86 -35.00 1.60
N ALA A 100 -11.08 -34.84 2.11
CA ALA A 100 -11.74 -35.86 2.93
C ALA A 100 -11.91 -37.18 2.17
N ASP A 101 -12.23 -37.13 0.87
CA ASP A 101 -12.42 -38.30 0.00
C ASP A 101 -11.10 -39.00 -0.42
N GLY A 102 -9.98 -38.69 0.25
CA GLY A 102 -8.66 -39.24 -0.04
C GLY A 102 -7.96 -38.65 -1.27
N MET A 103 -8.66 -37.87 -2.08
CA MET A 103 -8.11 -37.15 -3.24
C MET A 103 -6.97 -36.22 -2.84
N ARG A 104 -5.93 -36.17 -3.69
CA ARG A 104 -4.71 -35.39 -3.46
C ARG A 104 -4.35 -34.63 -4.72
N TYR A 105 -4.20 -33.32 -4.60
CA TYR A 105 -3.74 -32.49 -5.71
C TYR A 105 -2.80 -31.38 -5.24
N THR A 106 -2.20 -30.69 -6.19
CA THR A 106 -1.27 -29.58 -5.93
C THR A 106 -1.84 -28.30 -6.50
N LYS A 107 -1.89 -27.25 -5.68
CA LYS A 107 -2.35 -25.92 -6.07
C LYS A 107 -1.21 -24.92 -6.05
N ASP A 108 -1.13 -24.05 -7.04
CA ASP A 108 -0.24 -22.90 -7.01
C ASP A 108 -0.86 -21.79 -6.16
N VAL A 109 -0.19 -21.45 -5.06
CA VAL A 109 -0.60 -20.39 -4.14
C VAL A 109 0.37 -19.20 -4.28
N ASP A 110 -0.17 -18.00 -4.40
CA ASP A 110 0.62 -16.77 -4.46
C ASP A 110 1.11 -16.35 -3.08
N LEU A 111 2.43 -16.38 -2.90
CA LEU A 111 3.08 -15.93 -1.67
C LEU A 111 3.55 -14.50 -1.82
N VAL A 112 3.05 -13.61 -0.96
CA VAL A 112 3.49 -12.22 -0.88
C VAL A 112 4.98 -12.15 -0.53
N ARG A 113 5.77 -11.51 -1.40
CA ARG A 113 7.21 -11.30 -1.21
C ARG A 113 7.54 -9.88 -0.76
N LYS A 114 6.85 -8.87 -1.31
CA LYS A 114 7.04 -7.46 -0.99
C LYS A 114 5.71 -6.73 -0.96
N CYS A 115 5.49 -5.94 0.09
CA CYS A 115 4.37 -5.01 0.23
C CYS A 115 4.87 -3.59 -0.01
N THR A 116 4.05 -2.75 -0.65
CA THR A 116 4.34 -1.32 -0.82
C THR A 116 3.05 -0.50 -0.85
N CYS A 117 3.15 0.78 -0.51
CA CYS A 117 2.07 1.73 -0.76
C CYS A 117 1.87 1.97 -2.26
N THR A 118 0.64 1.86 -2.73
CA THR A 118 0.23 2.09 -4.13
C THR A 118 -1.03 2.93 -4.18
N ARG A 119 -1.14 3.79 -5.20
CA ARG A 119 -2.32 4.64 -5.41
C ARG A 119 -3.54 3.88 -5.95
N LYS A 120 -3.33 2.69 -6.52
CA LYS A 120 -4.42 1.83 -7.02
C LYS A 120 -4.80 0.82 -5.94
N CYS A 121 -5.99 1.00 -5.38
CA CYS A 121 -6.66 0.09 -4.46
C CYS A 121 -7.62 -0.74 -5.31
N TYR A 122 -7.34 -2.04 -5.45
CA TYR A 122 -8.17 -2.98 -6.21
C TYR A 122 -9.15 -3.69 -5.28
#